data_AF-K2BX74-F1
#
_entry.id   AF-K2BX74-F1
#
_cell.length_a   1.000
_cell.length_b   1.000
_cell.length_c   1.000
_cell.angle_alpha   90.00
_cell.angle_beta   90.00
_cell.angle_gamma   90.00
#
_symmetry.space_group_name_H-M   'P 1'
#
loop_
_entity.id
_entity.type
_entity.pdbx_description
1 polymer ?
#
loop_
_entity_poly.entity_id
_entity_poly.type
_entity_poly.pdbx_seq_one_letter_code
_entity_poly.pdbx_strand_id
1 'polypeptide(L)'
;MDIVKVPQKDFFKTNVIRNSLESDKLDEIVLKNPSLKNTENIQRLKDSQTFVNGLKEELLTRYSDGRVSYDKFYEILNDLDYLVYHLNGYYENLRLYENSKSKFYKNLATESFTKTRTFYERLKFSLGK
;
A
#
# COMPACT_ATOMS: atom_id res chain seq x y z
N MET A 1 44.18 29.12 -10.47
CA MET A 1 44.00 27.67 -10.28
C MET A 1 42.55 27.45 -9.91
N ASP A 2 41.74 27.03 -10.86
CA ASP A 2 40.33 26.77 -10.63
C ASP A 2 40.19 25.45 -9.87
N ILE A 3 39.61 25.51 -8.68
CA ILE A 3 39.31 24.33 -7.89
C ILE A 3 38.13 23.64 -8.59
N VAL A 4 38.41 22.61 -9.37
CA VAL A 4 37.39 21.72 -9.91
C VAL A 4 36.70 21.03 -8.73
N LYS A 5 35.52 21.51 -8.36
CA LYS A 5 34.63 20.82 -7.41
C LYS A 5 34.22 19.49 -8.05
N VAL A 6 34.91 18.42 -7.71
CA VAL A 6 34.45 17.06 -8.01
C VAL A 6 33.14 16.86 -7.25
N PRO A 7 32.02 16.51 -7.90
CA PRO A 7 30.78 16.23 -7.20
C PRO A 7 31.03 15.02 -6.30
N GLN A 8 31.05 15.25 -4.99
CA GLN A 8 31.17 14.15 -4.03
C GLN A 8 29.86 13.35 -4.12
N LYS A 9 29.93 12.13 -4.66
CA LYS A 9 28.80 11.21 -4.66
C LYS A 9 28.42 10.95 -3.21
N ASP A 10 27.21 11.34 -2.83
CA ASP A 10 26.66 11.10 -1.51
C ASP A 10 26.56 9.59 -1.29
N PHE A 11 27.39 9.08 -0.37
CA PHE A 11 27.49 7.67 -0.05
C PHE A 11 26.12 7.08 0.33
N PHE A 12 25.31 7.82 1.09
CA PHE A 12 24.00 7.36 1.55
C PHE A 12 22.99 7.33 0.43
N LYS A 13 22.94 8.38 -0.41
CA LYS A 13 22.05 8.39 -1.59
C LYS A 13 22.37 7.31 -2.63
N THR A 14 23.61 6.87 -2.70
CA THR A 14 24.05 5.91 -3.73
C THR A 14 24.04 4.46 -3.20
N ASN A 15 24.30 4.25 -1.90
CA ASN A 15 24.48 2.92 -1.34
C ASN A 15 23.39 2.47 -0.37
N VAL A 16 22.72 3.42 0.31
CA VAL A 16 21.71 3.12 1.36
C VAL A 16 20.29 3.33 0.83
N ILE A 17 20.06 4.43 0.14
CA ILE A 17 18.80 4.71 -0.57
C ILE A 17 18.90 4.09 -1.96
N ARG A 18 18.04 3.11 -2.27
CA ARG A 18 18.08 2.39 -3.56
C ARG A 18 16.67 2.09 -4.02
N ASN A 19 16.17 2.85 -5.00
CA ASN A 19 14.83 2.70 -5.56
C ASN A 19 14.43 1.24 -5.89
N SER A 20 15.38 0.36 -6.23
CA SER A 20 15.11 -1.07 -6.42
C SER A 20 14.63 -1.76 -5.14
N LEU A 21 15.26 -1.52 -3.99
CA LEU A 21 14.86 -2.10 -2.69
C LEU A 21 13.48 -1.58 -2.26
N GLU A 22 13.25 -0.28 -2.42
CA GLU A 22 11.95 0.32 -2.11
C GLU A 22 10.84 -0.18 -3.05
N SER A 23 11.15 -0.43 -4.33
CA SER A 23 10.24 -1.09 -5.28
C SER A 23 9.94 -2.53 -4.86
N ASP A 24 10.97 -3.33 -4.52
CA ASP A 24 10.81 -4.73 -4.11
C ASP A 24 9.87 -4.83 -2.89
N LYS A 25 10.03 -3.92 -1.91
CA LYS A 25 9.15 -3.83 -0.74
C LYS A 25 7.71 -3.49 -1.09
N LEU A 26 7.50 -2.62 -2.08
CA LEU A 26 6.14 -2.31 -2.55
C LEU A 26 5.54 -3.52 -3.27
N ASP A 27 6.32 -4.27 -4.03
CA ASP A 27 5.86 -5.45 -4.75
C ASP A 27 5.41 -6.58 -3.80
N GLU A 28 6.02 -6.70 -2.62
CA GLU A 28 5.61 -7.63 -1.56
C GLU A 28 4.19 -7.35 -1.01
N ILE A 29 3.70 -6.10 -1.10
CA ILE A 29 2.39 -5.71 -0.57
C ILE A 29 1.26 -6.13 -1.54
N VAL A 30 0.77 -7.36 -1.43
CA VAL A 30 -0.18 -7.91 -2.42
C VAL A 30 -1.62 -7.97 -1.88
N LEU A 31 -2.55 -7.34 -2.61
CA LEU A 31 -3.98 -7.56 -2.45
C LEU A 31 -4.37 -8.87 -3.14
N LYS A 32 -4.71 -9.88 -2.33
CA LYS A 32 -5.11 -11.22 -2.77
C LYS A 32 -6.38 -11.17 -3.60
N ASN A 33 -6.55 -12.18 -4.45
CA ASN A 33 -7.71 -12.31 -5.34
C ASN A 33 -8.59 -13.51 -4.94
N PRO A 34 -9.35 -13.43 -3.83
CA PRO A 34 -10.26 -14.50 -3.44
C PRO A 34 -11.39 -14.68 -4.46
N SER A 35 -11.83 -15.93 -4.66
CA SER A 35 -12.95 -16.23 -5.58
C SER A 35 -14.29 -15.80 -4.97
N LEU A 36 -14.71 -14.57 -5.28
CA LEU A 36 -16.01 -13.99 -4.93
C LEU A 36 -17.06 -14.40 -5.97
N LYS A 37 -18.32 -14.50 -5.53
CA LYS A 37 -19.50 -14.84 -6.34
C LYS A 37 -20.38 -13.63 -6.62
N ASN A 38 -20.44 -12.67 -5.70
CA ASN A 38 -21.24 -11.47 -5.87
C ASN A 38 -20.54 -10.47 -6.81
N THR A 39 -21.22 -10.07 -7.89
CA THR A 39 -20.68 -9.15 -8.92
C THR A 39 -20.23 -7.81 -8.36
N GLU A 40 -20.95 -7.22 -7.41
CA GLU A 40 -20.55 -5.94 -6.80
C GLU A 40 -19.26 -6.10 -5.99
N ASN A 41 -19.12 -7.19 -5.24
CA ASN A 41 -17.92 -7.45 -4.46
C ASN A 41 -16.71 -7.77 -5.35
N ILE A 42 -16.93 -8.46 -6.48
CA ILE A 42 -15.89 -8.65 -7.51
C ILE A 42 -15.43 -7.29 -8.05
N GLN A 43 -16.36 -6.40 -8.39
CA GLN A 43 -16.01 -5.07 -8.88
C GLN A 43 -15.25 -4.26 -7.82
N ARG A 44 -15.71 -4.27 -6.56
CA ARG A 44 -15.02 -3.61 -5.45
C ARG A 44 -13.59 -4.12 -5.27
N LEU A 45 -13.37 -5.43 -5.41
CA LEU A 45 -12.03 -6.03 -5.34
C LEU A 45 -11.14 -5.49 -6.45
N LYS A 46 -11.63 -5.45 -7.68
CA LYS A 46 -10.91 -4.90 -8.84
C LYS A 46 -10.57 -3.41 -8.65
N ASP A 47 -11.52 -2.63 -8.15
CA ASP A 47 -11.31 -1.21 -7.84
C ASP A 47 -10.25 -1.03 -6.76
N SER A 48 -10.29 -1.87 -5.72
CA SER A 48 -9.27 -1.85 -4.65
C SER A 48 -7.89 -2.26 -5.12
N GLN A 49 -7.79 -3.24 -6.04
CA GLN A 49 -6.52 -3.61 -6.67
C GLN A 49 -5.94 -2.44 -7.48
N THR A 50 -6.78 -1.78 -8.27
CA THR A 50 -6.39 -0.61 -9.05
C THR A 50 -5.91 0.51 -8.13
N PHE A 51 -6.65 0.78 -7.05
CA PHE A 51 -6.30 1.79 -6.06
C PHE A 51 -4.97 1.49 -5.35
N VAL A 52 -4.77 0.26 -4.86
CA VAL A 52 -3.52 -0.13 -4.18
C VAL A 52 -2.33 -0.01 -5.11
N ASN A 53 -2.45 -0.43 -6.37
CA ASN A 53 -1.37 -0.28 -7.34
C ASN A 53 -1.06 1.20 -7.61
N GLY A 54 -2.09 2.04 -7.76
CA GLY A 54 -1.90 3.49 -7.91
C GLY A 54 -1.18 4.12 -6.71
N LEU A 55 -1.49 3.70 -5.49
CA LEU A 55 -0.78 4.17 -4.29
C LEU A 55 0.70 3.78 -4.27
N LYS A 56 1.02 2.54 -4.69
CA LYS A 56 2.42 2.09 -4.80
C LYS A 56 3.20 2.92 -5.81
N GLU A 57 2.64 3.10 -7.00
CA GLU A 57 3.24 3.90 -8.07
C GLU A 57 3.45 5.34 -7.64
N GLU A 58 2.45 5.95 -6.98
CA GLU A 58 2.53 7.31 -6.46
C GLU A 58 3.62 7.44 -5.40
N LEU A 59 3.69 6.51 -4.43
CA LEU A 59 4.69 6.52 -3.38
C LEU A 59 6.10 6.37 -3.94
N LEU A 60 6.31 5.43 -4.87
CA LEU A 60 7.61 5.22 -5.52
C LEU A 60 8.04 6.45 -6.34
N THR A 61 7.10 7.09 -7.04
CA THR A 61 7.37 8.31 -7.80
C THR A 61 7.76 9.46 -6.88
N ARG A 62 6.96 9.71 -5.83
CA ARG A 62 7.25 10.79 -4.86
C ARG A 62 8.57 10.55 -4.13
N TYR A 63 8.92 9.31 -3.86
CA TYR A 63 10.20 8.95 -3.28
C TYR A 63 11.37 9.21 -4.24
N SER A 64 11.24 8.75 -5.50
CA SER A 64 12.25 8.93 -6.53
C SER A 64 12.54 10.40 -6.84
N ASP A 65 11.51 11.25 -6.80
CA ASP A 65 11.62 12.70 -7.02
C ASP A 65 12.04 13.48 -5.75
N GLY A 66 12.27 12.79 -4.63
CA GLY A 66 12.67 13.40 -3.35
C GLY A 66 11.55 14.18 -2.63
N ARG A 67 10.30 14.04 -3.06
CA ARG A 67 9.12 14.64 -2.38
C ARG A 67 8.75 13.92 -1.08
N VAL A 68 9.16 12.66 -0.94
CA VAL A 68 9.05 11.87 0.30
C VAL A 68 10.46 11.50 0.74
N SER A 69 10.79 11.81 2.00
CA SER A 69 12.08 11.41 2.60
C SER A 69 12.13 9.90 2.86
N TYR A 70 13.33 9.35 3.05
CA TYR A 70 13.52 7.93 3.38
C TYR A 70 12.67 7.50 4.59
N ASP A 71 12.75 8.19 5.73
CA ASP A 71 11.99 7.80 6.93
C ASP A 71 10.47 7.82 6.68
N LYS A 72 10.00 8.86 5.99
CA LYS A 72 8.57 9.01 5.68
C LYS A 72 8.10 7.96 4.66
N PHE A 73 8.95 7.50 3.76
CA PHE A 73 8.63 6.40 2.85
C PHE A 73 8.27 5.14 3.64
N TYR A 74 9.08 4.77 4.64
CA TYR A 74 8.84 3.58 5.45
C TYR A 74 7.63 3.70 6.37
N GLU A 75 7.33 4.91 6.87
CA GLU A 75 6.07 5.17 7.58
C GLU A 75 4.85 4.94 6.67
N ILE A 76 4.86 5.50 5.45
CA ILE A 76 3.78 5.34 4.47
C ILE A 76 3.68 3.88 4.01
N LEU A 77 4.82 3.22 3.78
CA LEU A 77 4.89 1.81 3.39
C LEU A 77 4.20 0.92 4.44
N ASN A 78 4.46 1.16 5.72
CA ASN A 78 3.81 0.41 6.80
C ASN A 78 2.29 0.64 6.82
N ASP A 79 1.85 1.89 6.68
CA ASP A 79 0.41 2.18 6.63
C ASP A 79 -0.27 1.57 5.38
N LEU A 80 0.44 1.49 4.26
CA LEU A 80 0.00 0.81 3.04
C LEU A 80 -0.11 -0.71 3.24
N ASP A 81 0.90 -1.32 3.85
CA ASP A 81 0.89 -2.75 4.16
C ASP A 81 -0.29 -3.11 5.09
N TYR A 82 -0.51 -2.33 6.16
CA TYR A 82 -1.66 -2.53 7.04
C TYR A 82 -3.00 -2.32 6.33
N LEU A 83 -3.11 -1.33 5.45
CA LEU A 83 -4.30 -1.14 4.62
C LEU A 83 -4.60 -2.40 3.80
N VAL A 84 -3.58 -2.97 3.14
CA VAL A 84 -3.71 -4.16 2.29
C VAL A 84 -3.97 -5.42 3.11
N TYR A 85 -3.34 -5.56 4.27
CA TYR A 85 -3.61 -6.62 5.23
C TYR A 85 -5.10 -6.65 5.63
N HIS A 86 -5.68 -5.50 5.94
CA HIS A 86 -7.10 -5.42 6.31
C HIS A 86 -8.04 -5.57 5.11
N LEU A 87 -7.67 -5.10 3.92
CA LEU A 87 -8.43 -5.39 2.69
C LEU A 87 -8.45 -6.89 2.39
N ASN A 88 -7.32 -7.58 2.55
CA ASN A 88 -7.23 -9.03 2.41
C ASN A 88 -8.19 -9.74 3.38
N GLY A 89 -8.19 -9.31 4.65
CA GLY A 89 -9.14 -9.81 5.64
C GLY A 89 -10.60 -9.54 5.27
N TYR A 90 -10.90 -8.34 4.74
CA TYR A 90 -12.24 -7.98 4.30
C TYR A 90 -12.75 -8.89 3.18
N TYR A 91 -11.99 -9.05 2.10
CA TYR A 91 -12.42 -9.84 0.95
C TYR A 91 -12.47 -11.33 1.23
N GLU A 92 -11.56 -11.85 2.07
CA GLU A 92 -11.63 -13.25 2.48
C GLU A 92 -12.89 -13.52 3.33
N ASN A 93 -13.22 -12.61 4.26
CA ASN A 93 -14.46 -12.74 5.04
C ASN A 93 -15.71 -12.55 4.18
N LEU A 94 -15.68 -11.69 3.15
CA LEU A 94 -16.75 -11.61 2.16
C LEU A 94 -16.93 -12.92 1.41
N ARG A 95 -15.85 -13.55 0.95
CA ARG A 95 -15.89 -14.86 0.30
C ARG A 95 -16.53 -15.91 1.21
N LEU A 96 -16.11 -15.97 2.47
CA LEU A 96 -16.66 -16.90 3.46
C LEU A 96 -18.14 -16.62 3.76
N TYR A 97 -18.52 -15.34 3.86
CA TYR A 97 -19.92 -14.94 4.01
C TYR A 97 -20.76 -15.32 2.79
N GLU A 98 -20.26 -15.10 1.58
CA GLU A 98 -20.99 -15.44 0.35
C GLU A 98 -21.26 -16.93 0.23
N ASN A 99 -20.34 -17.76 0.71
CA ASN A 99 -20.44 -19.22 0.71
C ASN A 99 -21.31 -19.79 1.83
N SER A 100 -21.18 -19.26 3.06
CA SER A 100 -21.85 -19.82 4.24
C SER A 100 -23.13 -19.08 4.64
N LYS A 101 -23.31 -17.84 4.18
CA LYS A 101 -24.31 -16.87 4.64
C LYS A 101 -24.26 -16.61 6.16
N SER A 102 -23.18 -16.98 6.84
CA SER A 102 -23.03 -16.80 8.28
C SER A 102 -22.79 -15.33 8.65
N LYS A 103 -23.60 -14.82 9.57
CA LYS A 103 -23.46 -13.44 10.10
C LYS A 103 -22.10 -13.21 10.77
N PHE A 104 -21.44 -14.26 11.25
CA PHE A 104 -20.10 -14.17 11.82
C PHE A 104 -19.09 -13.59 10.82
N TYR A 105 -19.00 -14.16 9.61
CA TYR A 105 -18.10 -13.66 8.58
C TYR A 105 -18.49 -12.28 8.06
N LYS A 106 -19.80 -11.98 8.01
CA LYS A 106 -20.25 -10.62 7.69
C LYS A 106 -19.71 -9.60 8.68
N ASN A 107 -19.75 -9.90 9.98
CA ASN A 107 -19.23 -9.01 11.03
C ASN A 107 -17.71 -8.85 10.93
N LEU A 108 -16.96 -9.94 10.69
CA LEU A 108 -15.51 -9.88 10.50
C LEU A 108 -15.11 -9.08 9.26
N ALA A 109 -15.90 -9.17 8.18
CA ALA A 109 -15.70 -8.33 7.00
C ALA A 109 -15.88 -6.85 7.37
N THR A 110 -16.97 -6.50 8.08
CA THR A 110 -17.19 -5.12 8.54
C THR A 110 -16.04 -4.62 9.42
N GLU A 111 -15.56 -5.42 10.38
CA GLU A 111 -14.44 -5.03 11.25
C GLU A 111 -13.16 -4.78 10.44
N SER A 112 -12.83 -5.68 9.50
CA SER A 112 -11.67 -5.52 8.62
C SER A 112 -11.78 -4.25 7.78
N PHE A 113 -12.97 -3.97 7.24
CA PHE A 113 -13.22 -2.75 6.46
C PHE A 113 -13.10 -1.48 7.30
N THR A 114 -13.54 -1.48 8.55
CA THR A 114 -13.33 -0.36 9.48
C THR A 114 -11.83 -0.11 9.71
N LYS A 115 -11.03 -1.15 9.89
CA LYS A 115 -9.57 -1.01 10.05
C LYS A 115 -8.91 -0.51 8.77
N THR A 116 -9.31 -1.02 7.60
CA THR A 116 -8.88 -0.49 6.29
C THR A 116 -9.09 1.01 6.20
N ARG A 117 -10.27 1.51 6.61
CA ARG A 117 -10.56 2.95 6.60
C ARG A 117 -9.59 3.74 7.48
N THR A 118 -9.23 3.24 8.67
CA THR A 118 -8.26 3.90 9.54
C THR A 118 -6.91 4.11 8.85
N PHE A 119 -6.38 3.08 8.21
CA PHE A 119 -5.09 3.18 7.50
C PHE A 119 -5.19 4.02 6.23
N TYR A 120 -6.32 3.99 5.53
CA TYR A 120 -6.57 4.89 4.41
C TYR A 120 -6.50 6.37 4.80
N GLU A 121 -7.13 6.75 5.92
CA GLU A 121 -7.05 8.14 6.40
C GLU A 121 -5.62 8.54 6.80
N ARG A 122 -4.85 7.63 7.39
CA ARG A 122 -3.42 7.86 7.71
C ARG A 122 -2.58 8.04 6.45
N LEU A 123 -2.81 7.23 5.42
CA LEU A 123 -2.15 7.37 4.11
C LEU A 123 -2.50 8.71 3.46
N LYS A 124 -3.78 9.08 3.46
CA LYS A 124 -4.23 10.37 2.94
C LYS A 124 -3.56 11.54 3.66
N PHE A 125 -3.41 11.48 4.97
CA PHE A 125 -2.70 12.50 5.74
C PHE A 125 -1.20 12.53 5.38
N SER A 126 -0.58 11.36 5.24
CA SER A 126 0.87 11.23 4.98
C SER A 126 1.25 11.64 3.55
N LEU A 127 0.39 11.37 2.57
CA LEU A 127 0.53 11.75 1.16
C LEU A 127 -0.04 13.15 0.85
N GLY A 128 -0.88 13.69 1.73
CA GLY A 128 -1.62 14.95 1.57
C GLY A 128 -0.85 16.23 1.93
N LYS A 129 0.48 16.21 1.98
CA LYS A 129 1.35 17.39 2.08
C LYS A 129 2.52 17.25 1.14
#